data_AF-A0A968CEA1-F1
#
_entry.id   AF-A0A968CEA1-F1
#
_cell.length_a   1.000
_cell.length_b   1.000
_cell.length_c   1.000
_cell.angle_alpha   90.00
_cell.angle_beta   90.00
_cell.angle_gamma   90.00
#
_symmetry.space_group_name_H-M   'P 1'
#
loop_
_entity.id
_entity.type
_entity.pdbx_description
1 polymer ?
#
loop_
_entity_poly.entity_id
_entity_poly.type
_entity_poly.pdbx_seq_one_letter_code
_entity_poly.pdbx_strand_id
1 'polypeptide(L)' 'EGGATPQTVLDRLRGADIGVPTAVMTYGNIAHHMGWERFAASLAEAGVSGCILPDIPLEEVGPWTDA' A
#
# COMPACT_ATOMS: atom_id res chain seq x y z
N GLU A 1 -11.03 12.54 17.30
CA GLU A 1 -11.94 11.46 16.90
C GLU A 1 -11.74 11.20 15.41
N GLY A 2 -11.65 9.95 14.98
CA GLY A 2 -11.28 9.57 13.60
C GLY A 2 -10.04 8.68 13.59
N GLY A 3 -10.25 7.37 13.50
CA GLY A 3 -9.15 6.40 13.44
C GLY A 3 -8.39 6.45 12.12
N ALA A 4 -7.33 5.67 12.01
CA ALA A 4 -6.57 5.49 10.78
C ALA A 4 -7.09 4.26 10.02
N THR A 5 -7.43 4.45 8.76
CA THR A 5 -7.73 3.38 7.79
C THR A 5 -6.74 3.48 6.61
N PRO A 6 -6.51 2.39 5.87
CA PRO A 6 -5.67 2.42 4.66
C PRO A 6 -6.08 3.55 3.72
N GLN A 7 -7.38 3.72 3.47
CA GLN A 7 -7.92 4.76 2.60
C GLN A 7 -7.57 6.15 3.12
N THR A 8 -7.82 6.43 4.41
CA THR A 8 -7.51 7.76 4.99
C THR A 8 -6.02 8.09 5.00
N VAL A 9 -5.14 7.08 5.03
CA VAL A 9 -3.69 7.28 4.93
C VAL A 9 -3.31 7.61 3.49
N LEU A 10 -3.82 6.85 2.51
CA LEU A 10 -3.55 7.09 1.09
C LEU A 10 -4.13 8.42 0.61
N ASP A 11 -5.32 8.81 1.09
CA ASP A 11 -5.93 10.11 0.79
C ASP A 11 -5.06 11.28 1.26
N ARG A 12 -4.32 11.12 2.37
CA ARG A 12 -3.38 12.13 2.87
C ARG A 12 -2.08 12.18 2.09
N LEU A 13 -1.69 11.08 1.45
CA LEU A 13 -0.51 11.02 0.60
C LEU A 13 -0.78 11.61 -0.79
N ARG A 14 -2.01 11.51 -1.30
CA ARG A 14 -2.41 12.12 -2.58
C ARG A 14 -2.12 13.62 -2.58
N GLY A 15 -1.24 14.04 -3.49
CA GLY A 15 -0.87 15.45 -3.66
C GLY A 15 0.09 16.00 -2.61
N ALA A 16 0.62 15.17 -1.71
CA ALA A 16 1.66 15.58 -0.79
C ALA A 16 2.99 15.77 -1.56
N ASP A 17 3.55 16.98 -1.53
CA ASP A 17 4.88 17.24 -2.07
C ASP A 17 5.95 16.90 -1.04
N ILE A 18 6.44 15.66 -1.11
CA ILE A 18 7.45 15.12 -0.17
C ILE A 18 8.88 15.30 -0.72
N GLY A 19 9.04 15.63 -2.00
CA GLY A 19 10.35 15.86 -2.63
C GLY A 19 11.26 14.63 -2.76
N VAL A 20 10.83 13.45 -2.29
CA VAL A 20 11.54 12.18 -2.38
C VAL A 20 10.55 11.02 -2.62
N PRO A 21 11.00 9.88 -3.18
CA PRO A 21 10.18 8.68 -3.30
C PRO A 21 9.65 8.22 -1.94
N THR A 22 8.37 7.83 -1.89
CA THR A 22 7.70 7.42 -0.66
C THR A 22 7.35 5.95 -0.71
N ALA A 23 7.45 5.26 0.43
CA ALA A 23 7.02 3.89 0.57
C ALA A 23 5.97 3.77 1.68
N VAL A 24 5.02 2.85 1.51
CA VAL A 24 4.04 2.49 2.54
C VAL A 24 4.41 1.12 3.11
N MET A 25 4.42 1.01 4.44
CA MET A 25 4.52 -0.27 5.13
C MET A 25 3.16 -0.62 5.73
N THR A 26 2.69 -1.85 5.52
CA THR A 26 1.49 -2.38 6.16
C THR A 26 1.56 -3.91 6.23
N TYR A 27 0.53 -4.57 6.75
CA TYR A 27 0.46 -6.03 6.81
C TYR A 27 -0.24 -6.61 5.59
N GLY A 28 0.19 -7.79 5.16
CA GLY A 28 -0.35 -8.52 4.02
C GLY A 28 -1.85 -8.79 4.16
N ASN A 29 -2.36 -8.93 5.39
CA ASN A 29 -3.79 -9.10 5.62
C ASN A 29 -4.65 -7.94 5.08
N ILE A 30 -4.18 -6.69 5.15
CA ILE A 30 -4.91 -5.51 4.67
C ILE A 30 -4.95 -5.53 3.15
N ALA A 31 -3.79 -5.75 2.52
CA ALA A 31 -3.67 -5.85 1.07
C ALA A 31 -4.53 -7.00 0.52
N HIS A 32 -4.47 -8.18 1.15
CA HIS A 32 -5.28 -9.34 0.80
C HIS A 32 -6.78 -9.07 0.89
N HIS A 33 -7.27 -8.46 1.99
CA HIS A 33 -8.70 -8.16 2.15
C HIS A 33 -9.18 -7.04 1.22
N MET A 34 -8.30 -6.13 0.81
CA MET A 34 -8.61 -5.10 -0.19
C MET A 34 -8.63 -5.66 -1.63
N GLY A 35 -7.94 -6.79 -1.85
CA GLY A 35 -7.59 -7.32 -3.17
C GLY A 35 -6.25 -6.75 -3.63
N TRP A 36 -5.35 -7.61 -4.12
CA TRP A 36 -3.97 -7.26 -4.44
C TRP A 36 -3.88 -6.16 -5.51
N GLU A 37 -4.60 -6.33 -6.62
CA GLU A 37 -4.61 -5.40 -7.76
C GLU A 37 -5.19 -4.05 -7.36
N ARG A 38 -6.29 -4.07 -6.60
CA ARG A 38 -6.92 -2.85 -6.08
C ARG A 38 -5.99 -2.13 -5.10
N PHE A 39 -5.30 -2.88 -4.24
CA PHE A 39 -4.36 -2.31 -3.29
C PHE A 39 -3.17 -1.68 -4.01
N ALA A 40 -2.53 -2.40 -4.95
CA ALA A 40 -1.45 -1.89 -5.78
C ALA A 40 -1.84 -0.62 -6.54
N ALA A 41 -3.01 -0.63 -7.20
CA ALA A 41 -3.54 0.54 -7.90
C ALA A 41 -3.75 1.73 -6.95
N SER A 42 -4.30 1.49 -5.75
CA SER A 42 -4.52 2.55 -4.76
C SER A 42 -3.22 3.19 -4.28
N LEU A 43 -2.14 2.41 -4.15
CA LEU A 43 -0.80 2.92 -3.81
C LEU A 43 -0.25 3.79 -4.96
N ALA A 44 -0.32 3.30 -6.19
CA ALA A 44 0.16 4.02 -7.37
C ALA A 44 -0.59 5.35 -7.57
N GLU A 45 -1.93 5.34 -7.45
CA GLU A 45 -2.77 6.54 -7.49
C GLU A 45 -2.45 7.54 -6.38
N ALA A 46 -1.96 7.07 -5.23
CA ALA A 46 -1.52 7.92 -4.13
C ALA A 46 -0.11 8.50 -4.32
N GLY A 47 0.59 8.16 -5.41
CA GLY A 47 1.96 8.60 -5.68
C GLY A 47 3.01 7.84 -4.87
N VAL A 48 2.65 6.68 -4.30
CA VAL A 48 3.57 5.83 -3.53
C VAL A 48 4.50 5.09 -4.50
N SER A 49 5.79 5.12 -4.20
CA SER A 49 6.84 4.51 -5.02
C SER A 49 7.13 3.04 -4.65
N GLY A 50 6.67 2.56 -3.51
CA GLY A 50 6.85 1.16 -3.11
C GLY A 50 6.03 0.75 -1.89
N CYS A 51 5.88 -0.56 -1.69
CA CYS A 51 5.20 -1.13 -0.53
C CYS A 51 6.08 -2.16 0.17
N ILE A 52 6.00 -2.20 1.50
CA ILE A 52 6.61 -3.22 2.35
C ILE A 52 5.50 -3.98 3.06
N LEU A 53 5.40 -5.27 2.80
CA LEU A 53 4.52 -6.22 3.49
C LEU A 53 5.41 -7.20 4.28
N PRO A 54 5.69 -6.93 5.57
CA PRO A 54 6.76 -7.59 6.33
C PRO A 54 6.41 -9.03 6.74
N ASP A 55 5.15 -9.40 6.64
CA ASP A 55 4.58 -10.70 7.03
C ASP A 55 4.35 -11.64 5.84
N ILE A 56 4.70 -11.22 4.60
CA ILE A 56 4.64 -12.08 3.42
C ILE A 56 6.03 -12.65 3.12
N PRO A 57 6.26 -13.96 3.33
CA PRO A 57 7.51 -14.60 2.93
C PRO A 57 7.62 -14.71 1.41
N LEU A 58 8.83 -14.93 0.89
CA LEU A 58 9.08 -15.00 -0.56
C LEU A 58 8.28 -16.12 -1.25
N GLU A 59 8.05 -17.22 -0.54
CA GLU A 59 7.27 -18.37 -1.01
C GLU A 59 5.79 -18.01 -1.27
N GLU A 60 5.27 -16.95 -0.64
CA GLU A 60 3.86 -16.54 -0.71
C GLU A 60 3.67 -15.21 -1.45
N VAL A 61 4.73 -14.61 -2.00
CA VAL A 61 4.69 -13.25 -2.57
C VAL A 61 4.03 -13.16 -3.96
N GLY A 62 3.87 -14.29 -4.65
CA GLY A 62 3.39 -14.35 -6.04
C GLY A 62 2.16 -13.46 -6.34
N PRO A 63 1.04 -13.62 -5.60
CA PRO A 63 -0.14 -12.79 -5.80
C PRO A 63 0.09 -11.29 -5.62
N TRP A 64 1.06 -10.88 -4.81
CA TRP A 64 1.42 -9.48 -4.62
C TRP A 64 2.34 -8.95 -5.74
N THR A 65 3.31 -9.75 -6.20
CA THR A 65 4.23 -9.33 -7.27
C THR A 65 3.61 -9.33 -8.65
N ASP A 66 2.53 -10.09 -8.86
CA ASP A 66 1.82 -10.18 -10.13
C ASP A 66 0.74 -9.08 -10.29
N ALA A 67 0.45 -8.33 -9.23
CA ALA A 67 -0.64 -7.36 -9.12
C ALA A 67 -0.31 -5.93 -9.64
#